data_AF-A0A925Z1M7-F1
#
_entry.id   AF-A0A925Z1M7-F1
#
_cell.length_a   1.000
_cell.length_b   1.000
_cell.length_c   1.000
_cell.angle_alpha   90.00
_cell.angle_beta   90.00
_cell.angle_gamma   90.00
#
_symmetry.space_group_name_H-M   'P 1'
#
loop_
_entity.id
_entity.type
_entity.pdbx_description
1 polymer ?
#
loop_
_entity_poly.entity_id
_entity_poly.type
_entity_poly.pdbx_seq_one_letter_code
_entity_poly.pdbx_strand_id
1 'polypeptide(L)'
;FTPLVKTALRAEYGKDDDSFVSRLWTEAKSVVRIRPTGDVSGDTSAAILARAENRLRARDISAAVGEAETLKGQAAVILQPWLAEAKARATGDAALDEIEAKLLASLKTEGASQ
;
A
#
# COMPACT_ATOMS: atom_id res chain seq x y z
N PHE A 1 0.00 8.21 -7.11
CA PHE A 1 0.79 7.22 -6.34
C PHE A 1 2.12 6.91 -7.01
N THR A 2 2.17 6.39 -8.24
CA THR A 2 3.40 5.95 -8.92
C THR A 2 4.55 6.97 -8.99
N PRO A 3 4.32 8.29 -9.21
CA PRO A 3 5.42 9.26 -9.17
C PRO A 3 6.07 9.39 -7.78
N LEU A 4 5.28 9.30 -6.70
CA LEU A 4 5.79 9.37 -5.32
C LEU A 4 6.64 8.15 -4.97
N VAL A 5 6.20 6.96 -5.40
CA VAL A 5 6.95 5.70 -5.23
C VAL A 5 8.33 5.78 -5.89
N LYS A 6 8.41 6.30 -7.11
CA LYS A 6 9.69 6.47 -7.81
C LYS A 6 10.63 7.43 -7.06
N THR A 7 10.08 8.52 -6.52
CA THR A 7 10.84 9.48 -5.71
C THR A 7 11.35 8.84 -4.42
N ALA A 8 10.52 8.05 -3.74
CA ALA A 8 10.88 7.34 -2.52
C ALA A 8 12.03 6.35 -2.75
N LEU A 9 11.93 5.51 -3.77
CA LEU A 9 12.97 4.53 -4.11
C LEU A 9 14.28 5.20 -4.54
N ARG A 10 14.22 6.27 -5.34
CA ARG A 10 15.43 7.00 -5.75
C ARG A 10 16.17 7.62 -4.57
N ALA A 11 15.43 8.17 -3.60
CA ALA A 11 16.03 8.77 -2.41
C ALA A 11 16.69 7.72 -1.50
N GLU A 12 16.27 6.47 -1.57
CA GLU A 12 16.79 5.36 -0.79
C GLU A 12 18.01 4.67 -1.46
N TYR A 13 18.00 4.52 -2.78
CA TYR A 13 19.03 3.77 -3.53
C TYR A 13 20.07 4.63 -4.29
N GLY A 14 19.89 5.95 -4.38
CA GLY A 14 20.89 6.85 -5.01
C GLY A 14 20.80 6.96 -6.54
N LYS A 15 21.45 8.00 -7.09
CA LYS A 15 21.32 8.46 -8.51
C LYS A 15 21.88 7.50 -9.58
N ASP A 16 22.86 6.65 -9.24
CA ASP A 16 23.53 5.76 -10.21
C ASP A 16 22.83 4.40 -10.40
N ASP A 17 21.79 4.12 -9.61
CA ASP A 17 21.12 2.82 -9.57
C ASP A 17 19.73 2.83 -10.24
N ASP A 18 19.51 3.72 -11.23
CA ASP A 18 18.24 3.83 -11.96
C ASP A 18 17.90 2.52 -12.71
N SER A 19 18.91 1.74 -13.11
CA SER A 19 18.74 0.38 -13.64
C SER A 19 18.34 -0.63 -12.56
N PHE A 20 18.79 -0.46 -11.32
CA PHE A 20 18.40 -1.32 -10.20
C PHE A 20 16.98 -1.02 -9.74
N VAL A 21 16.60 0.26 -9.61
CA VAL A 21 15.22 0.69 -9.32
C VAL A 21 14.24 0.20 -10.40
N SER A 22 14.63 0.29 -11.68
CA SER A 22 13.81 -0.20 -12.80
C SER A 22 13.71 -1.72 -12.85
N ARG A 23 14.80 -2.44 -12.54
CA ARG A 23 14.76 -3.89 -12.38
C ARG A 23 13.93 -4.29 -11.17
N LEU A 24 14.11 -3.67 -10.02
CA LEU A 24 13.28 -3.89 -8.83
C LEU A 24 11.80 -3.63 -9.09
N TRP A 25 11.43 -2.63 -9.89
CA TRP A 25 10.04 -2.41 -10.27
C TRP A 25 9.48 -3.52 -11.17
N THR A 26 10.31 -4.02 -12.08
CA THR A 26 9.97 -5.14 -12.97
C THR A 26 9.89 -6.45 -12.17
N GLU A 27 10.84 -6.67 -11.27
CA GLU A 27 10.90 -7.80 -10.34
C GLU A 27 9.87 -7.69 -9.21
N ALA A 28 9.37 -6.50 -8.85
CA ALA A 28 8.24 -6.41 -7.92
C ALA A 28 6.97 -7.09 -8.48
N LYS A 29 6.92 -7.30 -9.81
CA LYS A 29 5.90 -8.13 -10.47
C LYS A 29 6.26 -9.63 -10.51
N SER A 30 7.49 -10.00 -10.14
CA SER A 30 8.08 -11.35 -10.21
C SER A 30 8.64 -11.76 -8.83
N VAL A 31 7.92 -12.65 -8.15
CA VAL A 31 8.14 -13.03 -6.75
C VAL A 31 9.61 -13.43 -6.45
N VAL A 32 10.29 -12.57 -5.68
CA VAL A 32 11.37 -12.76 -4.68
C VAL A 32 12.62 -13.57 -5.07
N ARG A 33 13.77 -12.88 -5.15
CA ARG A 33 15.07 -13.36 -4.61
C ARG A 33 16.03 -12.20 -4.33
N ILE A 34 16.53 -12.12 -3.10
CA ILE A 34 17.48 -11.09 -2.63
C ILE A 34 18.69 -11.76 -1.98
N ARG A 35 19.87 -11.12 -2.14
CA ARG A 35 20.97 -10.84 -1.16
C ARG A 35 22.27 -10.63 -1.97
N PRO A 36 23.12 -9.61 -1.69
CA PRO A 36 23.90 -9.54 -0.44
C PRO A 36 24.15 -8.06 -0.01
N THR A 37 23.60 -7.56 1.09
CA THR A 37 24.27 -7.55 2.39
C THR A 37 23.28 -7.00 3.43
N GLY A 38 23.06 -7.72 4.53
CA GLY A 38 22.53 -7.13 5.77
C GLY A 38 21.01 -6.96 5.87
N ASP A 39 20.29 -8.07 5.99
CA ASP A 39 19.22 -8.26 7.00
C ASP A 39 17.86 -7.51 6.97
N VAL A 40 17.38 -6.97 5.83
CA VAL A 40 15.98 -6.44 5.77
C VAL A 40 15.19 -6.93 4.54
N SER A 41 15.44 -8.18 4.18
CA SER A 41 15.18 -8.70 2.83
C SER A 41 13.78 -9.27 2.58
N GLY A 42 12.84 -9.18 3.52
CA GLY A 42 11.41 -9.45 3.28
C GLY A 42 10.54 -8.19 3.17
N ASP A 43 11.07 -7.08 3.70
CA ASP A 43 10.40 -5.80 3.95
C ASP A 43 11.12 -4.66 3.22
N THR A 44 11.68 -4.92 2.03
CA THR A 44 12.27 -3.83 1.26
C THR A 44 11.18 -2.81 0.92
N SER A 45 11.53 -1.52 0.93
CA SER A 45 10.59 -0.46 0.62
C SER A 45 9.91 -0.67 -0.75
N ALA A 46 10.64 -1.23 -1.72
CA ALA A 46 10.08 -1.61 -3.01
C ALA A 46 8.99 -2.69 -2.92
N ALA A 47 9.21 -3.76 -2.13
CA ALA A 47 8.23 -4.82 -1.95
C ALA A 47 6.97 -4.32 -1.23
N ILE A 48 7.15 -3.49 -0.20
CA ILE A 48 6.04 -2.85 0.53
C ILE A 48 5.21 -1.97 -0.41
N LEU A 49 5.87 -1.11 -1.20
CA LEU A 49 5.19 -0.21 -2.15
C LEU A 49 4.45 -0.96 -3.26
N ALA A 50 4.99 -2.10 -3.70
CA ALA A 50 4.35 -2.95 -4.69
C ALA A 50 3.09 -3.64 -4.14
N ARG A 51 3.14 -4.15 -2.90
CA ARG A 51 1.94 -4.68 -2.23
C ARG A 51 0.90 -3.59 -2.02
N ALA A 52 1.31 -2.41 -1.56
CA ALA A 52 0.42 -1.26 -1.43
C ALA A 52 -0.23 -0.89 -2.78
N GLU A 53 0.52 -0.88 -3.88
CA GLU A 53 -0.05 -0.62 -5.21
C GLU A 53 -1.09 -1.67 -5.62
N ASN A 54 -0.81 -2.95 -5.37
CA ASN A 54 -1.75 -4.03 -5.68
C ASN A 54 -3.05 -3.89 -4.86
N ARG A 55 -2.96 -3.51 -3.59
CA ARG A 55 -4.13 -3.22 -2.74
C ARG A 55 -4.93 -2.02 -3.25
N LEU A 56 -4.25 -0.94 -3.64
CA LEU A 56 -4.91 0.22 -4.28
C LEU A 56 -5.64 -0.16 -5.57
N ARG A 57 -5.06 -1.03 -6.41
CA ARG A 57 -5.72 -1.54 -7.62
C ARG A 57 -6.95 -2.38 -7.30
N ALA A 58 -6.92 -3.12 -6.20
CA ALA A 58 -8.07 -3.87 -5.67
C ALA A 58 -9.11 -2.97 -4.99
N ARG A 59 -8.92 -1.64 -4.97
CA ARG A 59 -9.73 -0.66 -4.22
C ARG A 59 -9.74 -0.87 -2.70
N ASP A 60 -8.78 -1.63 -2.20
CA ASP A 60 -8.60 -1.88 -0.78
C ASP A 60 -7.62 -0.84 -0.21
N ILE A 61 -8.12 0.37 0.03
CA ILE A 61 -7.30 1.49 0.52
C ILE A 61 -6.80 1.21 1.94
N SER A 62 -7.62 0.56 2.78
CA SER A 62 -7.24 0.19 4.14
C SER A 62 -6.02 -0.72 4.17
N ALA A 63 -6.01 -1.81 3.38
CA ALA A 63 -4.85 -2.68 3.30
C ALA A 63 -3.64 -2.00 2.64
N ALA A 64 -3.85 -1.08 1.68
CA ALA A 64 -2.75 -0.32 1.10
C ALA A 64 -2.06 0.61 2.11
N VAL A 65 -2.84 1.25 2.99
CA VAL A 65 -2.31 2.04 4.11
C VAL A 65 -1.53 1.15 5.05
N GLY A 66 -2.08 0.01 5.45
CA GLY A 66 -1.40 -0.92 6.36
C GLY A 66 -0.04 -1.41 5.84
N GLU A 67 0.07 -1.70 4.54
CA GLU A 67 1.36 -2.02 3.91
C GLU A 67 2.32 -0.83 4.02
N ALA A 68 1.92 0.35 3.56
CA ALA A 68 2.78 1.51 3.49
C ALA A 68 3.22 2.07 4.86
N GLU A 69 2.48 1.79 5.93
CA GLU A 69 2.89 2.11 7.31
C GLU A 69 4.10 1.31 7.77
N THR A 70 4.37 0.15 7.16
CA THR A 70 5.56 -0.66 7.49
C THR A 70 6.86 -0.11 6.90
N LEU A 71 6.76 0.91 6.02
CA LEU A 71 7.94 1.56 5.44
C LEU A 71 8.82 2.19 6.51
N LYS A 72 10.13 2.17 6.25
CA LYS A 72 11.14 2.78 7.10
C LYS A 72 12.03 3.71 6.29
N GLY A 73 12.85 4.50 6.98
CA GLY A 73 13.84 5.37 6.36
C GLY A 73 13.22 6.48 5.49
N GLN A 74 13.96 6.91 4.48
CA GLN A 74 13.60 8.05 3.64
C GLN A 74 12.31 7.82 2.84
N ALA A 75 12.02 6.58 2.45
CA ALA A 75 10.79 6.22 1.76
C ALA A 75 9.54 6.49 2.63
N ALA A 76 9.60 6.16 3.93
CA ALA A 76 8.52 6.45 4.87
C ALA A 76 8.26 7.95 5.00
N VAL A 77 9.32 8.76 5.07
CA VAL A 77 9.23 10.23 5.18
C VAL A 77 8.58 10.82 3.93
N ILE A 78 9.00 10.39 2.73
CA ILE A 78 8.45 10.89 1.46
C ILE A 78 6.98 10.51 1.30
N LEU A 79 6.55 9.35 1.82
CA LEU A 79 5.16 8.90 1.72
C LEU A 79 4.23 9.49 2.79
N GLN A 80 4.72 10.15 3.84
CA GLN A 80 3.89 10.71 4.92
C GLN A 80 2.70 11.55 4.42
N PRO A 81 2.85 12.49 3.46
CA PRO A 81 1.71 13.28 2.98
C PRO A 81 0.62 12.42 2.33
N TRP A 82 1.03 11.41 1.55
CA TRP A 82 0.09 10.48 0.94
C TRP A 82 -0.56 9.56 1.98
N LEU A 83 0.18 9.09 2.99
CA LEU A 83 -0.36 8.28 4.08
C LEU A 83 -1.47 9.02 4.84
N ALA A 84 -1.28 10.33 5.10
CA ALA A 84 -2.30 11.15 5.76
C ALA A 84 -3.59 11.23 4.92
N GLU A 85 -3.47 11.47 3.61
CA GLU A 85 -4.60 11.52 2.70
C GLU A 85 -5.29 10.15 2.55
N ALA A 86 -4.51 9.08 2.42
CA ALA A 86 -5.01 7.71 2.26
C ALA A 86 -5.77 7.24 3.51
N LYS A 87 -5.31 7.60 4.71
CA LYS A 87 -6.05 7.36 5.97
C LYS A 87 -7.39 8.07 5.99
N ALA A 88 -7.44 9.33 5.59
CA ALA A 88 -8.70 10.07 5.52
C ALA A 88 -9.70 9.42 4.55
N ARG A 89 -9.20 8.92 3.41
CA ARG A 89 -10.03 8.17 2.44
C ARG A 89 -10.52 6.84 3.01
N ALA A 90 -9.64 6.07 3.66
CA ALA A 90 -10.01 4.79 4.26
C ALA A 90 -11.11 4.93 5.33
N THR A 91 -11.11 6.01 6.11
CA THR A 91 -12.19 6.30 7.06
C THR A 91 -13.53 6.54 6.35
N GLY A 92 -13.51 7.22 5.20
CA GLY A 92 -14.71 7.43 4.38
C GLY A 92 -15.28 6.12 3.84
N ASP A 93 -14.41 5.24 3.31
CA ASP A 93 -14.82 3.93 2.80
C ASP A 93 -15.41 3.05 3.92
N ALA A 94 -14.77 3.02 5.10
CA ALA A 94 -15.27 2.28 6.25
C ALA A 94 -16.67 2.76 6.71
N ALA A 95 -16.96 4.06 6.61
CA ALA A 95 -18.29 4.58 6.93
C ALA A 95 -19.36 4.13 5.92
N LEU A 96 -19.01 3.99 4.64
CA LEU A 96 -19.91 3.45 3.62
C LEU A 96 -20.20 1.97 3.87
N ASP A 97 -19.16 1.18 4.18
CA ASP A 97 -19.30 -0.24 4.51
C ASP A 97 -20.20 -0.45 5.74
N GLU A 98 -20.09 0.41 6.75
CA GLU A 98 -20.95 0.34 7.94
C GLU A 98 -22.43 0.63 7.60
N ILE A 99 -22.70 1.61 6.74
CA ILE A 99 -24.05 1.93 6.28
C ILE A 99 -24.62 0.75 5.48
N GLU A 100 -23.84 0.16 4.58
CA GLU A 100 -24.26 -1.02 3.80
C GLU A 100 -24.59 -2.20 4.71
N ALA A 101 -23.72 -2.50 5.68
CA ALA A 101 -23.94 -3.57 6.64
C ALA A 101 -25.23 -3.37 7.45
N LYS A 102 -25.50 -2.13 7.88
CA LYS A 102 -26.75 -1.78 8.58
C LYS A 102 -27.98 -1.96 7.71
N LEU A 103 -27.93 -1.55 6.44
CA LEU A 103 -29.02 -1.75 5.48
C LEU A 103 -29.29 -3.23 5.22
N LEU A 104 -28.25 -4.04 5.03
CA LEU A 104 -28.40 -5.48 4.85
C LEU A 104 -29.00 -6.16 6.10
N ALA A 105 -28.59 -5.72 7.29
CA ALA A 105 -29.14 -6.21 8.55
C ALA A 105 -30.63 -5.84 8.74
N SER A 106 -31.05 -4.63 8.36
CA SER A 106 -32.44 -4.21 8.47
C SER A 106 -33.34 -5.01 7.52
N LEU A 107 -32.90 -5.22 6.27
CA LEU A 107 -33.64 -6.03 5.28
C LEU A 107 -33.82 -7.48 5.74
N LYS A 108 -32.78 -8.08 6.33
CA LYS A 108 -32.85 -9.44 6.88
C LYS A 108 -33.85 -9.54 8.05
N THR A 109 -33.91 -8.51 8.88
CA THR A 109 -34.81 -8.46 10.05
C THR A 109 -36.26 -8.29 9.64
N GLU A 110 -36.54 -7.45 8.63
CA GLU A 110 -37.89 -7.29 8.06
C GLU A 110 -38.40 -8.56 7.38
N GLY A 111 -37.55 -9.23 6.58
CA GLY A 111 -37.92 -10.49 5.93
C GLY A 111 -38.14 -11.67 6.89
N ALA A 112 -37.60 -11.62 8.11
CA ALA A 112 -37.82 -12.62 9.15
C ALA A 112 -39.07 -12.35 10.00
N SER A 113 -39.71 -11.19 9.83
CA SER A 113 -40.90 -10.75 10.56
C SER A 113 -42.21 -10.90 9.76
N GLN A 114 -42.12 -11.50 8.56
CA GLN A 114 -43.23 -11.88 7.66
C GLN A 114 -43.36 -13.40 7.62
#